data_AF-V9HL15-F1
#
_entry.id   AF-V9HL15-F1
#
_cell.length_a   1.000
_cell.length_b   1.000
_cell.length_c   1.000
_cell.angle_alpha   90.00
_cell.angle_beta   90.00
_cell.angle_gamma   90.00
#
_symmetry.space_group_name_H-M   'P 1'
#
loop_
_entity.id
_entity.type
_entity.pdbx_description
1 polymer ?
#
loop_
_entity_poly.entity_id
_entity_poly.type
_entity_poly.pdbx_seq_one_letter_code
_entity_poly.pdbx_strand_id
1 'polypeptide(L)'
;MMIRCIFCLLLCAVSPLAVAETHGYLGFWHNPNDPLTVPETKTTQENNNREDARAEIEQFCSKQDKSLKNGQSGCFSITPLHDTCAAVAWSRKRGLMSPDNIVISIHPKFQKVAKLASKACRKQFGWFARCEIETVYCTDKQMYE
;
A
#
# COMPACT_ATOMS: atom_id res chain seq x y z
N MET A 1 -64.65 -30.75 -0.75
CA MET A 1 -63.36 -31.21 -1.29
C MET A 1 -62.41 -30.01 -1.26
N MET A 2 -61.32 -30.14 -0.52
CA MET A 2 -60.39 -29.07 -0.14
C MET A 2 -59.47 -28.67 -1.29
N ILE A 3 -59.24 -27.37 -1.50
CA ILE A 3 -58.03 -26.86 -2.16
C ILE A 3 -57.44 -25.79 -1.24
N ARG A 4 -56.47 -26.21 -0.42
CA ARG A 4 -55.61 -25.33 0.37
C ARG A 4 -54.53 -24.78 -0.57
N CYS A 5 -54.67 -23.52 -1.00
CA CYS A 5 -53.59 -22.79 -1.64
C CYS A 5 -52.53 -22.45 -0.57
N ILE A 6 -51.52 -23.31 -0.44
CA ILE A 6 -50.32 -23.02 0.34
C ILE A 6 -49.50 -22.03 -0.49
N PHE A 7 -49.60 -20.75 -0.13
CA PHE A 7 -48.73 -19.69 -0.63
C PHE A 7 -47.36 -19.86 0.05
N CYS A 8 -46.43 -20.56 -0.61
CA CYS A 8 -45.02 -20.59 -0.21
C CYS A 8 -44.39 -19.20 -0.47
N LEU A 9 -44.40 -18.34 0.54
CA LEU A 9 -43.57 -17.14 0.61
C LEU A 9 -42.10 -17.56 0.81
N LEU A 10 -41.42 -17.91 -0.28
CA LEU A 10 -39.96 -17.95 -0.35
C LEU A 10 -39.45 -16.50 -0.34
N LEU A 11 -39.26 -15.95 0.85
CA LEU A 11 -38.43 -14.77 1.08
C LEU A 11 -36.98 -15.15 0.75
N CYS A 12 -36.59 -15.02 -0.52
CA CYS A 12 -35.19 -14.91 -0.91
C CYS A 12 -34.68 -13.59 -0.34
N ALA A 13 -34.21 -13.62 0.91
CA ALA A 13 -33.38 -12.57 1.48
C ALA A 13 -32.06 -12.58 0.70
N VAL A 14 -32.01 -11.80 -0.38
CA VAL A 14 -30.77 -11.49 -1.07
C VAL A 14 -30.04 -10.49 -0.17
N SER A 15 -29.33 -11.01 0.84
CA SER A 15 -28.39 -10.18 1.59
C SER A 15 -27.32 -9.72 0.59
N PRO A 16 -27.08 -8.41 0.40
CA PRO A 16 -25.92 -7.98 -0.36
C PRO A 16 -24.69 -8.57 0.34
N LEU A 17 -23.87 -9.31 -0.40
CA LEU A 17 -22.53 -9.69 0.05
C LEU A 17 -21.79 -8.39 0.34
N ALA A 18 -21.66 -8.05 1.62
CA ALA A 18 -20.77 -6.97 2.02
C ALA A 18 -19.37 -7.39 1.60
N VAL A 19 -18.80 -6.67 0.63
CA VAL A 19 -17.39 -6.82 0.30
C VAL A 19 -16.62 -6.37 1.54
N ALA A 20 -15.81 -7.26 2.10
CA ALA A 20 -15.03 -6.94 3.28
C ALA A 20 -14.03 -5.84 2.91
N GLU A 21 -14.02 -4.74 3.66
CA GLU A 21 -13.06 -3.66 3.49
C GLU A 21 -11.63 -4.19 3.70
N THR A 22 -10.73 -3.80 2.81
CA THR A 22 -9.32 -4.21 2.84
C THR A 22 -8.44 -3.04 3.26
N HIS A 23 -7.49 -3.33 4.14
CA HIS A 23 -6.57 -2.35 4.69
C HIS A 23 -5.13 -2.80 4.47
N GLY A 24 -4.24 -1.83 4.34
CA GLY A 24 -2.83 -2.10 4.21
C GLY A 24 -1.95 -0.89 4.48
N TYR A 25 -0.65 -1.12 4.48
CA TYR A 25 0.35 -0.07 4.56
C TYR A 25 1.43 -0.30 3.52
N LEU A 26 1.91 0.81 2.96
CA LEU A 26 3.16 0.90 2.23
C LEU A 26 4.08 1.82 3.03
N GLY A 27 5.26 1.34 3.40
CA GLY A 27 6.22 2.11 4.17
C GLY A 27 7.64 1.75 3.82
N PHE A 28 8.57 2.50 4.38
CA PHE A 28 9.99 2.28 4.14
C PHE A 28 10.74 2.37 5.45
N TRP A 29 11.89 1.72 5.49
CA TRP A 29 12.89 1.88 6.52
C TRP A 29 14.24 2.20 5.91
N HIS A 30 14.94 3.19 6.45
CA HIS A 30 16.29 3.53 6.02
C HIS A 30 17.15 3.83 7.24
N ASN A 31 18.36 3.28 7.28
CA ASN A 31 19.26 3.49 8.40
C ASN A 31 19.75 4.95 8.40
N PRO A 32 19.37 5.78 9.39
CA PRO A 32 19.78 7.18 9.42
C PRO A 32 21.30 7.37 9.60
N ASN A 33 22.00 6.33 10.07
CA ASN A 33 23.45 6.34 10.25
C ASN A 33 24.23 5.83 9.02
N ASP A 34 23.54 5.34 7.99
CA ASP A 34 24.16 4.84 6.75
C ASP A 34 23.38 5.34 5.52
N PRO A 35 23.61 6.59 5.09
CA PRO A 35 22.87 7.23 4.01
C PRO A 35 23.14 6.62 2.62
N LEU A 36 24.10 5.70 2.52
CA LEU A 36 24.42 5.00 1.27
C LEU A 36 23.63 3.70 1.10
N THR A 37 22.82 3.32 2.09
CA THR A 37 21.95 2.14 1.99
C THR A 37 20.65 2.45 1.26
N VAL A 38 20.21 1.56 0.38
CA VAL A 38 18.87 1.68 -0.22
C VAL A 38 17.83 1.40 0.86
N PRO A 39 16.77 2.23 0.99
CA PRO A 39 15.66 1.95 1.89
C PRO A 39 15.05 0.58 1.66
N GLU A 40 14.72 -0.11 2.75
CA GLU A 40 13.90 -1.32 2.70
C GLU A 40 12.44 -0.93 2.53
N THR A 41 11.80 -1.44 1.49
CA THR A 41 10.36 -1.24 1.23
C THR A 41 9.54 -2.32 1.93
N LYS A 42 8.46 -1.92 2.60
CA LYS A 42 7.48 -2.83 3.22
C LYS A 42 6.08 -2.55 2.70
N THR A 43 5.43 -3.63 2.26
CA THR A 43 3.98 -3.70 2.10
C THR A 43 3.43 -4.68 3.11
N THR A 44 2.25 -4.41 3.65
CA THR A 44 1.53 -5.37 4.48
C THR A 44 0.92 -6.48 3.63
N GLN A 45 0.47 -7.55 4.28
CA GLN A 45 -0.33 -8.58 3.63
C GLN A 45 -1.60 -7.98 3.01
N GLU A 46 -2.01 -8.53 1.87
CA GLU A 46 -3.24 -8.17 1.16
C GLU A 46 -4.46 -8.83 1.81
N ASN A 47 -5.65 -8.31 1.52
CA ASN A 47 -6.94 -8.71 2.09
C ASN A 47 -6.94 -8.64 3.62
N ASN A 48 -6.19 -7.70 4.18
CA ASN A 48 -5.97 -7.61 5.61
C ASN A 48 -6.98 -6.66 6.27
N ASN A 49 -7.25 -6.88 7.55
CA ASN A 49 -8.00 -5.91 8.35
C ASN A 49 -7.08 -4.79 8.84
N ARG A 50 -7.68 -3.74 9.42
CA ARG A 50 -6.94 -2.53 9.80
C ARG A 50 -5.95 -2.79 10.93
N GLU A 51 -6.35 -3.56 11.93
CA GLU A 51 -5.58 -3.84 13.14
C GLU A 51 -4.34 -4.67 12.81
N ASP A 52 -4.51 -5.72 12.02
CA ASP A 52 -3.43 -6.63 11.62
C ASP A 52 -2.46 -5.94 10.65
N ALA A 53 -2.96 -5.16 9.68
CA ALA A 53 -2.11 -4.36 8.80
C ALA A 53 -1.28 -3.34 9.60
N ARG A 54 -1.87 -2.70 10.62
CA ARG A 54 -1.15 -1.77 11.49
C ARG A 54 -0.08 -2.49 12.31
N ALA A 55 -0.43 -3.61 12.94
CA ALA A 55 0.51 -4.38 13.75
C ALA A 55 1.72 -4.85 12.90
N GLU A 56 1.47 -5.26 11.66
CA GLU A 56 2.52 -5.72 10.75
C GLU A 56 3.52 -4.60 10.39
N ILE A 57 3.05 -3.39 10.05
CA ILE A 57 3.96 -2.29 9.71
C ILE A 57 4.71 -1.75 10.94
N GLU A 58 4.07 -1.71 12.11
CA GLU A 58 4.71 -1.35 13.38
C GLU A 58 5.78 -2.39 13.79
N GLN A 59 5.51 -3.68 13.55
CA GLN A 59 6.48 -4.74 13.77
C GLN A 59 7.67 -4.63 12.82
N PHE A 60 7.44 -4.32 11.55
CA PHE A 60 8.51 -4.05 10.59
C PHE A 60 9.43 -2.93 11.07
N CYS A 61 8.85 -1.77 11.43
CA CYS A 61 9.63 -0.63 11.91
C CYS A 61 10.40 -0.95 13.19
N SER A 62 9.72 -1.48 14.21
CA SER A 62 10.35 -1.77 15.50
C SER A 62 11.41 -2.86 15.41
N LYS A 63 11.28 -3.85 14.52
CA LYS A 63 12.31 -4.87 14.31
C LYS A 63 13.57 -4.27 13.70
N GLN A 64 13.44 -3.39 12.72
CA GLN A 64 14.59 -2.74 12.09
C GLN A 64 15.24 -1.72 13.02
N ASP A 65 14.44 -0.93 13.75
CA ASP A 65 14.92 0.07 14.70
C ASP A 65 15.72 -0.53 15.87
N LYS A 66 15.49 -1.80 16.23
CA LYS A 66 16.33 -2.51 17.22
C LYS A 66 17.80 -2.61 16.82
N SER A 67 18.12 -2.50 15.52
CA SER A 67 19.50 -2.46 15.03
C SER A 67 20.16 -1.09 15.21
N LEU A 68 19.37 -0.04 15.45
CA LEU A 68 19.84 1.33 15.61
C LEU A 68 20.26 1.61 17.05
N LYS A 69 21.33 2.39 17.20
CA LYS A 69 21.75 2.90 18.50
C LYS A 69 20.94 4.17 18.82
N ASN A 70 20.64 4.38 20.10
CA ASN A 70 20.03 5.62 20.63
C ASN A 70 18.53 5.86 20.33
N GLY A 71 17.77 4.83 19.98
CA GLY A 71 16.30 4.94 19.90
C GLY A 71 15.77 5.83 18.76
N GLN A 72 16.60 6.15 17.76
CA GLN A 72 16.14 6.76 16.52
C GLN A 72 15.36 5.73 15.70
N SER A 73 14.33 6.18 14.98
CA SER A 73 13.62 5.35 14.02
C SER A 73 14.08 5.64 12.61
N GLY A 74 14.30 4.58 11.83
CA GLY A 74 14.58 4.67 10.39
C GLY A 74 13.31 4.62 9.54
N CYS A 75 12.14 4.40 10.14
CA CYS A 75 10.89 4.30 9.39
C CYS A 75 10.39 5.65 8.88
N PHE A 76 9.99 5.70 7.61
CA PHE A 76 9.47 6.92 6.98
C PHE A 76 8.41 6.60 5.93
N SER A 77 7.62 7.62 5.59
CA SER A 77 6.55 7.55 4.57
C SER A 77 5.59 6.37 4.76
N ILE A 78 5.25 6.07 6.02
CA ILE A 78 4.25 5.05 6.37
C ILE A 78 2.87 5.51 5.89
N THR A 79 2.44 4.95 4.77
CA THR A 79 1.25 5.35 4.04
C THR A 79 0.12 4.35 4.30
N PRO A 80 -0.94 4.74 5.03
CA PRO A 80 -2.11 3.89 5.21
C PRO A 80 -2.91 3.80 3.90
N LEU A 81 -3.43 2.61 3.63
CA LEU A 81 -4.21 2.28 2.44
C LEU A 81 -5.50 1.59 2.86
N HIS A 82 -6.56 1.86 2.13
CA HIS A 82 -7.90 1.33 2.34
C HIS A 82 -8.57 1.20 0.97
N ASP A 83 -8.95 -0.02 0.58
CA ASP A 83 -9.56 -0.36 -0.72
C ASP A 83 -8.90 0.36 -1.91
N THR A 84 -7.57 0.39 -1.89
CA THR A 84 -6.75 1.17 -2.83
C THR A 84 -5.46 0.46 -3.19
N CYS A 85 -4.88 0.90 -4.32
CA CYS A 85 -3.51 0.57 -4.68
C CYS A 85 -2.60 1.77 -4.46
N ALA A 86 -1.33 1.51 -4.17
CA ALA A 86 -0.25 2.48 -4.12
C ALA A 86 0.86 2.09 -5.09
N ALA A 87 1.55 3.08 -5.64
CA ALA A 87 2.80 2.88 -6.36
C ALA A 87 3.84 3.88 -5.90
N VAL A 88 5.08 3.42 -5.87
CA VAL A 88 6.25 4.19 -5.49
C VAL A 88 7.07 4.44 -6.73
N ALA A 89 7.35 5.70 -7.00
CA ALA A 89 8.30 6.12 -8.00
C ALA A 89 9.46 6.88 -7.36
N TRP A 90 10.66 6.76 -7.88
CA TRP A 90 11.81 7.52 -7.39
C TRP A 90 12.74 7.93 -8.53
N SER A 91 13.54 8.98 -8.28
CA SER A 91 14.40 9.58 -9.30
C SER A 91 15.82 9.02 -9.28
N ARG A 92 16.15 8.09 -10.18
CA ARG A 92 17.52 7.55 -10.31
C ARG A 92 18.60 8.60 -10.55
N LYS A 93 18.26 9.73 -11.18
CA LYS A 93 19.24 10.81 -11.41
C LYS A 93 19.74 11.43 -10.09
N ARG A 94 19.03 11.24 -8.98
CA ARG A 94 19.41 11.73 -7.65
C ARG A 94 20.25 10.72 -6.84
N GLY A 95 20.72 9.64 -7.46
CA GLY A 95 21.56 8.64 -6.82
C GLY A 95 20.77 7.37 -6.50
N LEU A 96 21.01 6.80 -5.33
CA LEU A 96 20.23 5.68 -4.79
C LEU A 96 18.86 6.17 -4.33
N MET A 97 17.88 5.26 -4.25
CA MET A 97 16.59 5.59 -3.62
C MET A 97 16.85 6.05 -2.18
N SER A 98 16.15 7.09 -1.75
CA SER A 98 16.31 7.69 -0.43
C SER A 98 15.02 8.41 -0.02
N PRO A 99 14.87 8.79 1.26
CA PRO A 99 13.69 9.51 1.71
C PRO A 99 13.35 10.78 0.91
N ASP A 100 14.37 11.46 0.36
CA ASP A 100 14.20 12.74 -0.32
C ASP A 100 13.85 12.62 -1.81
N ASN A 101 13.86 11.41 -2.38
CA ASN A 101 13.70 11.21 -3.81
C ASN A 101 12.60 10.21 -4.21
N ILE A 102 11.75 9.83 -3.25
CA ILE A 102 10.57 9.00 -3.48
C ILE A 102 9.30 9.83 -3.66
N VAL A 103 8.35 9.26 -4.40
CA VAL A 103 7.00 9.78 -4.59
C VAL A 103 6.03 8.62 -4.55
N ILE A 104 4.99 8.75 -3.72
CA ILE A 104 3.94 7.75 -3.59
C ILE A 104 2.69 8.31 -4.28
N SER A 105 2.01 7.47 -5.06
CA SER A 105 0.68 7.77 -5.57
C SER A 105 -0.28 6.68 -5.17
N ILE A 106 -1.51 7.06 -4.85
CA ILE A 106 -2.58 6.17 -4.40
C ILE A 106 -3.74 6.28 -5.38
N HIS A 107 -4.30 5.14 -5.79
CA HIS A 107 -5.47 5.10 -6.66
C HIS A 107 -6.19 3.74 -6.53
N PRO A 108 -7.54 3.68 -6.58
CA PRO A 108 -8.30 2.43 -6.52
C PRO A 108 -8.20 1.54 -7.77
N LYS A 109 -7.31 1.85 -8.72
CA LYS A 109 -7.17 1.09 -9.97
C LYS A 109 -5.71 0.80 -10.20
N PHE A 110 -5.34 -0.47 -10.09
CA PHE A 110 -3.97 -0.95 -10.27
C PHE A 110 -3.35 -0.47 -11.59
N GLN A 111 -4.09 -0.62 -12.69
CA GLN A 111 -3.63 -0.22 -14.05
C GLN A 111 -3.24 1.26 -14.17
N LYS A 112 -3.71 2.13 -13.26
CA LYS A 112 -3.42 3.57 -13.29
C LYS A 112 -2.30 3.98 -12.35
N VAL A 113 -2.16 3.31 -11.21
CA VAL A 113 -1.38 3.85 -10.08
C VAL A 113 0.11 4.02 -10.40
N ALA A 114 0.71 3.08 -11.14
CA ALA A 114 2.11 3.17 -11.57
C ALA A 114 2.36 4.37 -12.51
N LYS A 115 1.43 4.61 -13.45
CA LYS A 115 1.52 5.75 -14.37
C LYS A 115 1.38 7.08 -13.61
N LEU A 116 0.51 7.12 -12.59
CA LEU A 116 0.34 8.29 -11.72
C LEU A 116 1.61 8.56 -10.92
N ALA A 117 2.21 7.55 -10.29
CA ALA A 117 3.48 7.68 -9.56
C ALA A 117 4.61 8.17 -10.46
N SER A 118 4.77 7.58 -11.65
CA SER A 118 5.75 8.01 -12.64
C SER A 118 5.56 9.48 -13.06
N LYS A 119 4.31 9.90 -13.30
CA LYS A 119 3.99 11.28 -13.68
C LYS A 119 4.27 12.25 -12.53
N ALA A 120 3.92 11.87 -11.30
CA ALA A 120 4.17 12.67 -10.10
C ALA A 120 5.68 12.82 -9.85
N CYS A 121 6.46 11.74 -9.97
CA CYS A 121 7.92 11.79 -9.89
C CYS A 121 8.53 12.74 -10.93
N ARG A 122 8.12 12.66 -12.21
CA ARG A 122 8.62 13.58 -13.26
C ARG A 122 8.19 15.02 -13.03
N LYS A 123 7.00 15.23 -12.45
CA LYS A 123 6.53 16.57 -12.07
C LYS A 123 7.41 17.16 -10.96
N GLN A 124 7.81 16.35 -9.99
CA GLN A 124 8.60 16.80 -8.84
C GLN A 124 10.09 16.96 -9.16
N PHE A 125 10.69 16.03 -9.89
CA PHE A 125 12.14 16.00 -10.14
C PHE A 125 12.54 16.39 -11.57
N GLY A 126 11.55 16.70 -12.41
CA GLY A 126 11.74 17.09 -13.80
C GLY A 126 11.78 15.91 -14.79
N TRP A 127 11.71 16.24 -16.08
CA TRP A 127 11.65 15.24 -17.16
C TRP A 127 12.89 14.34 -17.22
N PHE A 128 14.06 14.90 -16.91
CA PHE A 128 15.35 14.18 -16.95
C PHE A 128 15.64 13.36 -15.68
N ALA A 129 14.70 13.29 -14.71
CA ALA A 129 14.89 12.59 -13.44
C ALA A 129 15.12 11.07 -13.56
N ARG A 130 14.80 10.48 -14.73
CA ARG A 130 14.83 9.03 -14.95
C ARG A 130 14.03 8.28 -13.86
N CYS A 131 12.78 8.69 -13.70
CA CYS A 131 11.87 8.11 -12.71
C CYS A 131 11.63 6.62 -12.99
N GLU A 132 11.80 5.79 -11.97
CA GLU A 132 11.59 4.34 -11.98
C GLU A 132 10.53 3.97 -10.94
N ILE A 133 9.77 2.91 -11.20
CA ILE A 133 8.80 2.36 -10.26
C ILE A 133 9.51 1.32 -9.40
N GLU A 134 9.48 1.52 -8.08
CA GLU A 134 10.05 0.58 -7.12
C GLU A 134 9.07 -0.54 -6.79
N THR A 135 7.82 -0.19 -6.50
CA THR A 135 6.80 -1.13 -6.04
C THR A 135 5.43 -0.62 -6.42
N VAL A 136 4.54 -1.57 -6.73
CA VAL A 136 3.09 -1.36 -6.84
C VAL A 136 2.41 -2.39 -5.95
N TYR A 137 1.46 -1.95 -5.14
CA TYR A 137 0.78 -2.76 -4.14
C TYR A 137 -0.69 -2.38 -4.07
N CYS A 138 -1.59 -3.35 -3.87
CA CYS A 138 -3.00 -3.13 -3.59
C CYS A 138 -3.37 -3.76 -2.26
N THR A 139 -4.30 -3.15 -1.54
CA THR A 139 -4.82 -3.72 -0.29
C THR A 139 -5.61 -5.00 -0.51
N ASP A 140 -6.19 -5.18 -1.70
CA ASP A 140 -6.92 -6.39 -2.09
C ASP A 140 -6.25 -7.07 -3.31
N LYS A 141 -6.11 -8.39 -3.23
CA LYS A 141 -5.62 -9.26 -4.32
C LYS A 141 -6.44 -9.17 -5.60
N GLN A 142 -7.74 -8.94 -5.48
CA GLN A 142 -8.64 -8.83 -6.64
C GLN A 142 -8.42 -7.51 -7.40
N MET A 143 -7.82 -6.49 -6.78
CA MET A 143 -7.60 -5.19 -7.44
C MET A 143 -6.47 -5.21 -8.47
N TYR A 144 -5.67 -6.28 -8.53
CA TYR A 144 -4.62 -6.44 -9.53
C TYR A 144 -5.14 -6.92 -10.89
N GLU A 145 -6.35 -7.48 -10.93
CA GLU A 145 -7.05 -7.94 -12.14
C GLU A 145 -7.65 -6.75 -12.93
#